data_AF-A0AAX7TVV3-F1
#
_entry.id   AF-A0AAX7TVV3-F1
#
_cell.length_a   1.000
_cell.length_b   1.000
_cell.length_c   1.000
_cell.angle_alpha   90.00
_cell.angle_beta   90.00
_cell.angle_gamma   90.00
#
_symmetry.space_group_name_H-M   'P 1'
#
loop_
_entity.id
_entity.type
_entity.pdbx_description
1 polymer ?
#
loop_
_entity_poly.entity_id
_entity_poly.type
_entity_poly.pdbx_seq_one_letter_code
_entity_poly.pdbx_strand_id
1 'polypeptide(L)'
;MIKAILIFNNHGKPRLSKFYEHYNEDTEQQIIRETFHLVSKRDENVCNFLEGGMLIGGSDYKLIYRHYATLYFVFCVDSSESELGILDLIQVHNILAEMVMGGMVLETNMNEIITQVDAQNKMEKSEAGIAGAPARAVSAVKNMNLPEMPRNINIGDISIKVPNLPSFK
;
A
#
# COMPACT_ATOMS: atom_id res chain seq x y z
N MET A 1 6.44 -0.76 31.09
CA MET A 1 5.76 -1.72 30.18
C MET A 1 4.71 -1.01 29.33
N ILE A 2 4.48 -1.50 28.10
CA ILE A 2 3.43 -0.99 27.19
C ILE A 2 2.09 -1.61 27.60
N LYS A 3 1.09 -0.75 27.83
CA LYS A 3 -0.25 -1.12 28.30
C LYS A 3 -1.26 -1.18 27.16
N ALA A 4 -1.19 -0.23 26.25
CA ALA A 4 -2.06 -0.18 25.08
C ALA A 4 -1.40 0.56 23.91
N ILE A 5 -1.79 0.16 22.70
CA ILE A 5 -1.45 0.84 21.44
C ILE A 5 -2.77 1.21 20.77
N LEU A 6 -2.94 2.50 20.52
CA LEU A 6 -4.13 3.07 19.93
C LEU A 6 -3.75 3.85 18.67
N ILE A 7 -4.46 3.59 17.58
CA ILE A 7 -4.35 4.37 16.35
C ILE A 7 -5.76 4.79 15.98
N PHE A 8 -5.99 6.08 15.79
CA PHE A 8 -7.27 6.62 15.37
C PHE A 8 -7.10 7.71 14.32
N ASN A 9 -8.12 7.91 13.50
CA ASN A 9 -8.12 8.97 12.49
C ASN A 9 -8.40 10.35 13.10
N ASN A 10 -8.35 11.39 12.26
CA ASN A 10 -8.69 12.77 12.65
C ASN A 10 -10.14 12.96 13.16
N HIS A 11 -11.02 11.97 13.01
CA HIS A 11 -12.40 12.01 13.49
C HIS A 11 -12.61 11.18 14.78
N GLY A 12 -11.53 10.61 15.36
CA GLY A 12 -11.60 9.79 16.57
C GLY A 12 -12.08 8.36 16.37
N LYS A 13 -12.20 7.92 15.11
CA LYS A 13 -12.50 6.53 14.79
C LYS A 13 -11.24 5.67 14.97
N PRO A 14 -11.24 4.69 15.89
CA PRO A 14 -10.12 3.77 16.07
C PRO A 14 -9.92 2.93 14.80
N ARG A 15 -8.67 2.87 14.36
CA ARG A 15 -8.15 2.00 13.29
C ARG A 15 -7.43 0.79 13.88
N LEU A 16 -6.76 0.99 15.01
CA LEU A 16 -6.16 -0.07 15.81
C LEU A 16 -6.42 0.24 17.29
N SER A 17 -6.86 -0.74 18.04
CA SER A 17 -6.98 -0.69 19.49
C SER A 17 -6.48 -2.01 20.04
N LYS A 18 -5.26 -2.01 20.59
CA LYS A 18 -4.65 -3.18 21.20
C LYS A 18 -4.34 -2.89 22.65
N PHE A 19 -5.06 -3.55 23.55
CA PHE A 19 -4.78 -3.55 24.98
C PHE A 19 -3.98 -4.82 25.32
N TYR A 20 -2.92 -4.65 26.11
CA TYR A 20 -2.09 -5.75 26.63
C TYR A 20 -2.55 -6.22 28.00
N GLU A 21 -3.42 -5.45 28.64
CA GLU A 21 -4.11 -5.83 29.87
C GLU A 21 -5.60 -6.02 29.61
N HIS A 22 -6.24 -6.74 30.53
CA HIS A 22 -7.65 -7.02 30.43
C HIS A 22 -8.47 -5.84 30.95
N TYR A 23 -9.26 -5.25 30.06
CA TYR A 23 -10.24 -4.21 30.37
C TYR A 23 -11.62 -4.67 29.90
N ASN A 24 -12.67 -4.16 30.56
CA ASN A 24 -14.03 -4.33 30.05
C ASN A 24 -14.22 -3.48 28.80
N GLU A 25 -15.08 -3.92 27.88
CA GLU A 25 -15.35 -3.19 26.62
C GLU A 25 -15.77 -1.73 26.85
N ASP A 26 -16.61 -1.47 27.87
CA ASP A 26 -17.01 -0.11 28.24
C ASP A 26 -15.82 0.77 28.62
N THR A 27 -14.89 0.21 29.39
CA THR A 27 -13.66 0.88 29.84
C THR A 27 -12.72 1.13 28.67
N GLU A 28 -12.53 0.15 27.79
CA GLU A 28 -11.71 0.32 26.58
C GLU A 28 -12.25 1.46 25.71
N GLN A 29 -13.56 1.49 25.47
CA GLN A 29 -14.20 2.57 24.70
C GLN A 29 -14.09 3.93 25.38
N GLN A 30 -14.15 3.96 26.71
CA GLN A 30 -13.94 5.20 27.46
C GLN A 30 -12.50 5.70 27.34
N ILE A 31 -11.51 4.82 27.48
CA ILE A 31 -10.09 5.12 27.31
C ILE A 31 -9.82 5.67 25.91
N ILE A 32 -10.34 5.03 24.86
CA ILE A 32 -10.17 5.48 23.47
C ILE A 32 -10.73 6.91 23.28
N ARG A 33 -11.94 7.16 23.77
CA ARG A 33 -12.61 8.47 23.64
C ARG A 33 -11.86 9.56 24.37
N GLU A 34 -11.46 9.31 25.61
CA GLU A 34 -10.69 10.26 26.41
C GLU A 34 -9.31 10.54 25.79
N THR A 35 -8.61 9.49 25.38
CA THR A 35 -7.29 9.61 24.73
C THR A 35 -7.38 10.45 23.46
N PHE A 36 -8.37 10.19 22.60
CA PHE A 36 -8.60 11.01 21.40
C PHE A 36 -8.87 12.47 21.75
N HIS A 37 -9.69 12.73 22.77
CA HIS A 37 -10.02 14.08 23.20
C HIS A 37 -8.79 14.84 23.72
N LEU A 38 -7.90 14.16 24.44
CA LEU A 38 -6.67 14.74 24.98
C LEU A 38 -5.66 15.09 23.88
N VAL A 39 -5.52 14.25 22.85
CA VAL A 39 -4.54 14.49 21.78
C VAL A 39 -5.07 15.41 20.67
N SER A 40 -6.37 15.35 20.34
CA SER A 40 -6.97 16.13 19.24
C SER A 40 -7.12 17.62 19.51
N LYS A 41 -7.16 18.02 20.79
CA LYS A 41 -7.23 19.43 21.21
C LYS A 41 -5.88 20.12 21.22
N ARG A 42 -4.79 19.38 21.01
CA ARG A 42 -3.42 19.90 21.14
C ARG A 42 -2.92 20.38 19.79
N ASP A 43 -2.10 21.41 19.83
CA ASP A 43 -1.42 21.95 18.66
C ASP A 43 -0.33 20.97 18.19
N GLU A 44 0.02 21.01 16.91
CA GLU A 44 1.09 20.15 16.36
C GLU A 44 2.48 20.51 16.93
N ASN A 45 2.62 21.72 17.49
CA ASN A 45 3.89 22.23 18.03
C ASN A 45 4.11 21.95 19.53
N VAL A 46 3.16 21.31 20.23
CA VAL A 46 3.33 20.98 21.66
C VAL A 46 3.96 19.62 21.87
N CYS A 47 4.42 19.34 23.10
CA CYS A 47 5.12 18.10 23.40
C CYS A 47 4.26 16.85 23.11
N ASN A 48 4.95 15.80 22.63
CA ASN A 48 4.41 14.49 22.28
C ASN A 48 4.11 13.59 23.49
N PHE A 49 4.14 14.15 24.70
CA PHE A 49 4.00 13.43 25.95
C PHE A 49 2.85 14.04 26.76
N LEU A 50 1.94 13.19 27.23
CA LEU A 50 0.90 13.55 28.18
C LEU A 50 1.02 12.63 29.38
N GLU A 51 0.70 13.17 30.55
CA GLU A 51 0.39 12.35 31.71
C GLU A 51 -0.96 11.66 31.43
N GLY A 52 -1.02 10.34 31.60
CA GLY A 52 -2.21 9.55 31.32
C GLY A 52 -3.39 10.09 32.14
N GLY A 53 -4.56 10.24 31.50
CA GLY A 53 -5.80 10.55 32.23
C GLY A 53 -6.05 9.53 33.35
N MET A 54 -6.81 9.91 34.38
CA MET A 54 -7.05 9.09 35.58
C MET A 54 -7.53 7.66 35.27
N LEU A 55 -8.17 7.45 34.11
CA LEU A 55 -8.76 6.18 33.68
C LEU A 55 -7.77 5.14 33.15
N ILE A 56 -6.53 5.53 32.80
CA ILE A 56 -5.50 4.59 32.31
C ILE A 56 -4.68 3.96 33.46
N GLY A 57 -4.96 4.35 34.72
CA GLY A 57 -4.46 3.62 35.90
C GLY A 57 -3.69 4.46 36.94
N GLY A 58 -3.95 5.77 37.03
CA GLY A 58 -3.33 6.65 38.04
C GLY A 58 -2.10 7.41 37.55
N SER A 59 -1.36 8.00 38.49
CA SER A 59 -0.27 8.97 38.28
C SER A 59 0.97 8.45 37.55
N ASP A 60 1.06 7.13 37.34
CA ASP A 60 2.33 6.50 36.94
C ASP A 60 2.36 6.15 35.45
N TYR A 61 1.29 6.51 34.71
CA TYR A 61 1.17 6.25 33.27
C TYR A 61 1.37 7.52 32.44
N LYS A 62 1.99 7.33 31.29
CA LYS A 62 2.24 8.37 30.30
C LYS A 62 1.68 7.94 28.94
N LEU A 63 1.09 8.91 28.26
CA LEU A 63 0.62 8.82 26.89
C LEU A 63 1.67 9.45 25.98
N ILE A 64 2.22 8.67 25.08
CA ILE A 64 3.17 9.13 24.08
C ILE A 64 2.46 9.09 22.74
N TYR A 65 2.36 10.23 22.07
CA TYR A 65 1.62 10.33 20.81
C TYR A 65 2.40 11.04 19.72
N ARG A 66 2.07 10.73 18.46
CA ARG A 66 2.48 11.52 17.31
C ARG A 66 1.33 11.59 16.32
N HIS A 67 1.09 12.80 15.80
CA HIS A 67 0.11 13.04 14.75
C HIS A 67 0.81 13.04 13.40
N TYR A 68 0.31 12.23 12.48
CA TYR A 68 0.79 12.13 11.11
C TYR A 68 -0.36 12.36 10.18
N ALA A 69 -0.53 13.61 9.71
CA ALA A 69 -1.52 14.09 8.74
C ALA A 69 -2.97 13.59 8.94
N THR A 70 -3.23 12.30 8.73
CA THR A 70 -4.53 11.62 8.82
C THR A 70 -4.73 10.73 10.04
N LEU A 71 -3.66 10.37 10.77
CA LEU A 71 -3.68 9.39 11.85
C LEU A 71 -2.93 9.91 13.10
N TYR A 72 -3.50 9.61 14.26
CA TYR A 72 -2.84 9.76 15.55
C TYR A 72 -2.36 8.38 16.01
N PHE A 73 -1.08 8.28 16.33
CA PHE A 73 -0.46 7.10 16.92
C PHE A 73 -0.24 7.38 18.39
N VAL A 74 -0.81 6.56 19.26
CA VAL A 74 -0.76 6.76 20.71
C VAL A 74 -0.36 5.48 21.42
N PHE A 75 0.61 5.60 22.31
CA PHE A 75 1.14 4.53 23.15
C PHE A 75 0.88 4.89 24.60
N CYS A 76 0.21 3.98 25.31
CA CYS A 76 0.03 4.07 26.76
C CYS A 76 1.15 3.25 27.41
N VAL A 77 2.05 3.92 28.13
CA VAL A 77 3.23 3.30 28.74
C VAL A 77 3.36 3.68 30.20
N ASP A 78 3.98 2.78 30.96
CA ASP A 78 4.40 3.04 32.34
C ASP A 78 5.68 3.90 32.37
N SER A 79 5.94 4.56 33.49
CA SER A 79 7.17 5.25 33.87
C SER A 79 8.46 4.43 33.68
N SER A 80 8.35 3.10 33.62
CA SER A 80 9.46 2.19 33.34
C SER A 80 10.00 2.29 31.90
N GLU A 81 9.22 2.81 30.94
CA GLU A 81 9.65 2.91 29.53
C GLU A 81 10.24 4.28 29.22
N SER A 82 11.26 4.31 28.34
CA SER A 82 11.85 5.56 27.86
C SER A 82 10.95 6.23 26.82
N GLU A 83 10.61 7.50 27.02
CA GLU A 83 9.68 8.18 26.12
C GLU A 83 10.27 8.38 24.71
N LEU A 84 11.58 8.62 24.64
CA LEU A 84 12.30 8.73 23.37
C LEU A 84 12.35 7.40 22.62
N GLY A 85 12.49 6.27 23.34
CA GLY A 85 12.48 4.94 22.72
C GLY A 85 11.13 4.61 22.08
N ILE A 86 10.03 5.03 22.71
CA ILE A 86 8.69 4.86 22.16
C ILE A 86 8.45 5.79 20.95
N LEU A 87 8.97 7.02 20.98
CA LEU A 87 8.90 7.91 19.80
C LEU A 87 9.67 7.36 18.60
N ASP A 88 10.85 6.78 18.83
CA ASP A 88 11.62 6.12 17.78
C ASP A 88 10.88 4.89 17.25
N LEU A 89 10.28 4.09 18.13
CA LEU A 89 9.43 2.96 17.74
C LEU A 89 8.24 3.40 16.87
N ILE A 90 7.56 4.48 17.26
CA ILE A 90 6.48 5.08 16.46
C ILE A 90 7.02 5.48 15.09
N GLN A 91 8.18 6.14 15.02
CA GLN A 91 8.77 6.59 13.76
C GLN A 91 9.14 5.44 12.83
N VAL A 92 9.73 4.36 13.34
CA VAL A 92 10.07 3.17 12.56
C VAL A 92 8.81 2.44 12.07
N HIS A 93 7.79 2.30 12.92
CA HIS A 93 6.50 1.72 12.50
C HIS A 93 5.74 2.63 11.54
N ASN A 94 5.92 3.94 11.62
CA ASN A 94 5.27 4.87 10.71
C ASN A 94 5.77 4.73 9.29
N ILE A 95 7.05 4.41 9.07
CA ILE A 95 7.55 4.11 7.73
C ILE A 95 6.83 2.89 7.16
N LEU A 96 6.53 1.86 7.97
CA LEU A 96 5.73 0.71 7.54
C LEU A 96 4.28 1.10 7.26
N ALA A 97 3.67 1.93 8.11
CA ALA A 97 2.30 2.41 7.92
C ALA A 97 2.16 3.35 6.71
N GLU A 98 3.13 4.23 6.46
CA GLU A 98 3.21 5.12 5.30
C GLU A 98 3.54 4.36 4.01
N MET A 99 4.34 3.31 4.04
CA MET A 99 4.49 2.41 2.88
C MET A 99 3.19 1.66 2.54
N VAL A 100 2.36 1.35 3.54
CA VAL A 100 1.04 0.70 3.34
C VAL A 100 -0.05 1.72 2.97
N MET A 101 0.07 2.99 3.39
CA MET A 101 -0.92 4.05 3.14
C MET A 101 -0.57 4.94 1.93
N GLY A 102 0.70 4.94 1.48
CA GLY A 102 1.22 5.65 0.31
C GLY A 102 1.14 4.86 -1.01
N GLY A 103 0.61 3.65 -0.97
CA GLY A 103 0.28 2.84 -2.14
C GLY A 103 -0.77 1.80 -1.75
N MET A 104 -1.99 1.98 -2.25
CA MET A 104 -3.19 1.16 -2.01
C MET A 104 -2.90 -0.27 -1.50
N VAL A 105 -3.31 -0.55 -0.26
CA VAL A 105 -3.75 -1.91 0.12
C VAL A 105 -5.23 -1.83 0.44
N LEU A 106 -6.03 -1.65 -0.63
CA LEU A 106 -7.43 -2.03 -0.63
C LEU A 106 -7.43 -3.56 -0.72
N GLU A 107 -7.48 -4.21 0.44
CA GLU A 107 -7.87 -5.61 0.59
C GLU A 107 -7.04 -6.66 -0.18
N THR A 108 -6.24 -7.44 0.53
CA THR A 108 -5.68 -8.71 0.03
C THR A 108 -6.74 -9.81 0.04
N ASN A 109 -7.86 -9.60 -0.66
CA ASN A 109 -8.79 -10.69 -0.94
C ASN A 109 -8.27 -11.49 -2.14
N MET A 110 -7.76 -12.70 -1.88
CA MET A 110 -7.21 -13.58 -2.91
C MET A 110 -8.17 -13.79 -4.10
N ASN A 111 -9.47 -13.85 -3.87
CA ASN A 111 -10.45 -14.09 -4.93
C ASN A 111 -10.58 -12.90 -5.88
N GLU A 112 -10.51 -11.68 -5.36
CA GLU A 112 -10.61 -10.46 -6.15
C GLU A 112 -9.31 -10.21 -6.94
N ILE A 113 -8.16 -10.50 -6.33
CA ILE A 113 -6.85 -10.47 -6.99
C ILE A 113 -6.83 -11.44 -8.18
N ILE A 114 -7.26 -12.69 -7.98
CA ILE A 114 -7.33 -13.68 -9.06
C ILE A 114 -8.26 -13.21 -10.18
N THR A 115 -9.41 -12.63 -9.84
CA THR A 115 -10.39 -12.13 -10.82
C THR A 115 -9.81 -11.00 -11.67
N GLN A 116 -9.07 -10.05 -11.08
CA GLN A 116 -8.44 -8.95 -11.81
C GLN A 116 -7.25 -9.40 -12.66
N VAL A 117 -6.44 -10.34 -12.17
CA VAL A 117 -5.34 -10.95 -12.94
C VAL A 117 -5.88 -11.69 -14.17
N ASP A 118 -6.96 -12.46 -14.01
CA ASP A 118 -7.61 -13.14 -15.13
C ASP A 118 -8.20 -12.15 -16.15
N ALA A 119 -8.76 -11.03 -15.67
CA ALA A 119 -9.26 -9.97 -16.55
C ALA A 119 -8.12 -9.29 -17.35
N GLN A 120 -6.98 -9.01 -16.73
CA GLN A 120 -5.80 -8.45 -17.40
C GLN A 120 -5.23 -9.41 -18.45
N ASN A 121 -5.07 -10.69 -18.10
CA ASN A 121 -4.62 -11.72 -19.05
C ASN A 121 -5.57 -11.88 -20.25
N LYS A 122 -6.87 -11.64 -20.06
CA LYS A 122 -7.87 -11.67 -21.13
C LYS A 122 -7.78 -10.45 -22.05
N MET A 123 -7.45 -9.28 -21.50
CA MET A 123 -7.26 -8.05 -22.26
C MET A 123 -5.95 -8.05 -23.07
N GLU A 124 -4.86 -8.61 -22.52
CA GLU A 124 -3.60 -8.77 -23.25
C GLU A 124 -3.76 -9.67 -24.49
N LYS A 125 -4.62 -10.70 -24.40
CA LYS A 125 -5.00 -11.52 -25.57
C LYS A 125 -5.78 -10.75 -26.63
N SER A 126 -6.50 -9.69 -26.27
CA SER A 126 -7.20 -8.83 -27.23
C SER A 126 -6.34 -7.69 -27.79
N GLU A 127 -5.36 -7.19 -27.03
CA GLU A 127 -4.47 -6.10 -27.47
C GLU A 127 -3.25 -6.59 -28.27
N ALA A 128 -2.88 -7.88 -28.15
CA ALA A 128 -2.00 -8.54 -29.13
C ALA A 128 -2.62 -8.61 -30.55
N GLY A 129 -3.85 -8.12 -30.73
CA GLY A 129 -4.54 -7.94 -32.00
C GLY A 129 -4.18 -6.64 -32.73
N ILE A 130 -2.89 -6.34 -32.94
CA ILE A 130 -2.45 -5.46 -34.05
C ILE A 130 -2.55 -6.25 -35.37
N ALA A 131 -3.77 -6.69 -35.66
CA ALA A 131 -4.32 -6.79 -37.01
C ALA A 131 -5.50 -5.80 -37.14
N GLY A 132 -5.56 -4.79 -36.26
CA GLY A 132 -6.53 -3.70 -36.23
C GLY A 132 -6.32 -2.66 -37.33
N ALA A 133 -6.50 -3.07 -38.59
CA ALA A 133 -6.81 -2.15 -39.67
C ALA A 133 -8.29 -2.34 -40.07
N PRO A 134 -9.07 -1.27 -40.31
CA PRO A 134 -10.43 -1.42 -40.81
C PRO A 134 -10.40 -2.20 -42.13
N ALA A 135 -11.31 -3.16 -42.31
CA ALA A 135 -11.29 -4.15 -43.40
C ALA A 135 -11.11 -3.57 -44.82
N ARG A 136 -11.46 -2.29 -45.04
CA ARG A 136 -11.25 -1.56 -46.30
C ARG A 136 -9.78 -1.25 -46.62
N ALA A 137 -8.92 -1.10 -45.61
CA ALA A 137 -7.50 -0.82 -45.81
C ALA A 137 -6.72 -2.08 -46.25
N VAL A 138 -7.18 -3.27 -45.86
CA VAL A 138 -6.52 -4.56 -46.17
C VAL A 138 -6.65 -4.94 -47.66
N SER A 139 -7.70 -4.47 -48.34
CA SER A 139 -7.92 -4.75 -49.76
C SER A 139 -6.94 -4.01 -50.68
N ALA A 140 -6.48 -2.82 -50.28
CA ALA A 140 -5.62 -1.97 -51.10
C ALA A 140 -4.15 -2.43 -51.12
N VAL A 141 -3.67 -3.07 -50.04
CA VAL A 141 -2.29 -3.58 -49.96
C VAL A 141 -2.10 -4.91 -50.68
N LYS A 142 -3.17 -5.68 -50.92
CA LYS A 142 -3.07 -7.01 -51.56
C LYS A 142 -2.80 -6.95 -53.07
N ASN A 143 -3.05 -5.80 -53.70
CA ASN A 143 -2.89 -5.59 -55.16
C ASN A 143 -1.67 -4.74 -55.55
N MET A 144 -0.77 -4.41 -54.61
CA MET A 144 0.51 -3.80 -54.97
C MET A 144 1.53 -4.90 -55.29
N ASN A 145 1.91 -4.98 -56.57
CA ASN A 145 2.98 -5.85 -57.03
C ASN A 145 4.33 -5.23 -56.59
N LEU A 146 4.84 -5.64 -55.42
CA LEU A 146 6.18 -5.22 -54.99
C LEU A 146 7.27 -5.91 -55.84
N PRO A 147 8.38 -5.22 -56.17
CA PRO A 147 9.54 -5.88 -56.76
C PRO A 147 10.11 -6.92 -55.78
N GLU A 148 10.34 -8.15 -56.23
CA GLU A 148 10.98 -9.17 -55.40
C GLU A 148 12.42 -8.76 -55.05
N MET A 149 12.74 -8.71 -53.75
CA MET A 149 14.12 -8.56 -53.29
C MET A 149 14.93 -9.82 -53.63
N PRO A 150 16.13 -9.70 -54.22
CA PRO A 150 16.95 -10.86 -54.56
C PRO A 150 17.39 -11.61 -53.29
N ARG A 151 17.12 -12.92 -53.25
CA ARG A 151 17.35 -13.78 -52.06
C ARG A 151 18.81 -14.13 -51.74
N ASN A 152 19.77 -13.74 -52.57
CA ASN A 152 21.18 -14.07 -52.32
C ASN A 152 22.08 -12.85 -52.53
N ILE A 153 22.69 -12.40 -51.44
CA ILE A 153 23.87 -11.52 -51.47
C ILE A 153 25.08 -12.43 -51.21
N ASN A 154 25.90 -12.70 -52.22
CA ASN A 154 27.16 -13.44 -52.03
C ASN A 154 28.26 -12.45 -51.63
N ILE A 155 28.70 -12.51 -50.37
CA ILE A 155 29.91 -11.86 -49.86
C ILE A 155 30.81 -12.94 -49.29
N GLY A 156 31.81 -13.40 -50.05
CA GLY A 156 32.88 -14.30 -49.58
C GLY A 156 32.41 -15.62 -48.95
N ASP A 157 33.37 -16.40 -48.43
CA ASP A 157 33.21 -17.81 -48.02
C ASP A 157 32.29 -18.06 -46.79
N ILE A 158 31.35 -17.17 -46.49
CA ILE A 158 30.41 -17.32 -45.37
C ILE A 158 29.01 -17.48 -45.94
N SER A 159 28.62 -18.72 -46.21
CA SER A 159 27.24 -19.09 -46.51
C SER A 159 26.39 -19.06 -45.24
N ILE A 160 25.72 -17.92 -44.95
CA ILE A 160 24.73 -17.85 -43.87
C ILE A 160 23.40 -18.37 -44.40
N LYS A 161 23.05 -19.61 -44.02
CA LYS A 161 21.74 -20.20 -44.31
C LYS A 161 20.70 -19.58 -43.37
N VAL A 162 19.82 -18.73 -43.91
CA VAL A 162 18.72 -18.14 -43.13
C VAL A 162 17.75 -19.26 -42.72
N PRO A 163 17.45 -19.44 -41.42
CA PRO A 163 16.50 -20.47 -40.96
C PRO A 163 15.09 -20.18 -41.49
N ASN A 164 14.40 -21.21 -42.00
CA ASN A 164 12.99 -21.10 -42.36
C ASN A 164 12.16 -20.82 -41.11
N LEU A 165 11.53 -19.63 -41.04
CA LEU A 165 10.47 -19.40 -40.07
C LEU A 165 9.21 -20.16 -40.50
N PRO A 166 8.50 -20.83 -39.57
CA PRO A 166 7.25 -21.51 -39.89
C PRO A 166 6.19 -20.49 -40.31
N SER A 167 5.55 -20.76 -41.45
CA SER A 167 4.38 -20.01 -41.92
C SER A 167 3.24 -20.21 -40.93
N PHE A 168 2.73 -19.12 -40.35
CA PHE A 168 1.46 -19.14 -39.62
C PHE A 168 0.35 -19.57 -40.59
N LYS A 169 -0.43 -20.57 -40.21
CA LYS A 169 -1.61 -21.04 -40.92
C LYS A 169 -2.85 -20.65 -40.13
#